data_AF-A0A067TZX2-F1
#
_entry.id   AF-A0A067TZX2-F1
#
_cell.length_a   1.000
_cell.length_b   1.000
_cell.length_c   1.000
_cell.angle_alpha   90.00
_cell.angle_beta   90.00
_cell.angle_gamma   90.00
#
_symmetry.space_group_name_H-M   'P 1'
#
loop_
_entity.id
_entity.type
_entity.pdbx_description
1 polymer ?
#
loop_
_entity_poly.entity_id
_entity_poly.type
_entity_poly.pdbx_seq_one_letter_code
_entity_poly.pdbx_strand_id
1 'polypeptide(L)'
;MLDSEVDMLLVRFTSLKHIVMDGCPVMRGDLHEREWRALGKRCALVGVKRAKEREAALKVWLESRTASTGSMTALRNESRKTKPGRKGLATASISLRDPDTDLGASSSPGGHSKPPTTHSTGKPKKKARIPSSKIRVLPLLPTLASLCVTLSPAIEPDRHPLICAEFHEGWAEGVAQLAATRARLRISAGNGYRIMRISTCGSDKEEKSDGESEDEGLEDLEDVDRLDPDTFGMPGLEEAHGSVYIATPVLCFAGPGKDGPHADNCGHSVGWEVMQDEL
;
A
#
# COMPACT_ATOMS: atom_id res chain seq x y z
N MET A 1 0.71 1.57 -23.51
CA MET A 1 1.92 0.80 -23.12
C MET A 1 3.04 1.68 -22.57
N LEU A 2 2.97 3.02 -22.66
CA LEU A 2 4.05 3.92 -22.19
C LEU A 2 3.99 4.15 -20.68
N ASP A 3 2.77 4.33 -20.17
CA ASP A 3 2.44 4.46 -18.74
C ASP A 3 3.01 3.32 -17.86
N SER A 4 3.24 2.13 -18.42
CA SER A 4 3.78 1.00 -17.67
C SER A 4 5.27 1.11 -17.35
N GLU A 5 6.03 1.94 -18.06
CA GLU A 5 7.48 2.04 -17.86
C GLU A 5 7.83 2.93 -16.67
N VAL A 6 7.22 4.11 -16.56
CA VAL A 6 7.35 4.99 -15.38
C VAL A 6 6.90 4.25 -14.13
N ASP A 7 5.76 3.55 -14.22
CA ASP A 7 5.27 2.67 -13.18
C ASP A 7 6.31 1.62 -12.79
N MET A 8 6.95 0.94 -13.76
CA MET A 8 7.97 -0.07 -13.49
C MET A 8 9.19 0.52 -12.79
N LEU A 9 9.66 1.69 -13.22
CA LEU A 9 10.80 2.37 -12.59
C LEU A 9 10.49 2.70 -11.13
N LEU A 10 9.34 3.31 -10.87
CA LEU A 10 8.92 3.67 -9.52
C LEU A 10 8.64 2.42 -8.64
N VAL A 11 8.08 1.35 -9.22
CA VAL A 11 7.88 0.07 -8.52
C VAL A 11 9.22 -0.59 -8.23
N ARG A 12 10.26 -0.41 -9.05
CA ARG A 12 11.56 -1.03 -8.81
C ARG A 12 12.38 -0.24 -7.80
N PHE A 13 12.50 1.06 -7.97
CA PHE A 13 13.37 1.93 -7.19
C PHE A 13 12.58 2.68 -6.11
N THR A 14 12.53 2.14 -4.89
CA THR A 14 11.81 2.71 -3.73
C THR A 14 12.26 4.11 -3.34
N SER A 15 13.53 4.42 -3.55
CA SER A 15 14.18 5.68 -3.15
C SER A 15 14.29 6.68 -4.30
N LEU A 16 13.71 6.38 -5.46
CA LEU A 16 13.78 7.25 -6.62
C LEU A 16 13.01 8.55 -6.34
N LYS A 17 13.72 9.67 -6.41
CA LYS A 17 13.18 11.02 -6.19
C LYS A 17 13.06 11.82 -7.48
N HIS A 18 13.97 11.64 -8.40
CA HIS A 18 14.03 12.44 -9.62
C HIS A 18 14.07 11.50 -10.83
N ILE A 19 13.22 11.78 -11.82
CA ILE A 19 13.21 11.06 -13.10
C ILE A 19 13.43 12.08 -14.21
N VAL A 20 14.41 11.84 -15.07
CA VAL A 20 14.65 12.61 -16.29
C VAL A 20 14.40 11.68 -17.48
N MET A 21 13.46 12.02 -18.34
CA MET A 21 13.05 11.24 -19.52
C MET A 21 13.22 12.00 -20.83
N ASP A 22 14.18 12.92 -20.88
CA ASP A 22 14.44 13.72 -22.07
C ASP A 22 14.92 12.88 -23.24
N GLY A 23 14.41 13.18 -24.43
CA GLY A 23 14.66 12.40 -25.64
C GLY A 23 14.18 10.94 -25.58
N CYS A 24 13.52 10.52 -24.49
CA CYS A 24 13.04 9.16 -24.35
C CYS A 24 11.85 8.96 -25.30
N PRO A 25 11.91 7.99 -26.24
CA PRO A 25 10.80 7.76 -27.17
C PRO A 25 9.51 7.34 -26.46
N VAL A 26 9.62 6.93 -25.19
CA VAL A 26 8.54 6.45 -24.34
C VAL A 26 7.68 7.62 -23.83
N MET A 27 8.27 8.79 -23.59
CA MET A 27 7.57 9.97 -23.12
C MET A 27 7.98 11.18 -23.97
N ARG A 28 7.32 11.35 -25.12
CA ARG A 28 7.49 12.55 -25.97
C ARG A 28 6.61 13.74 -25.54
N GLY A 29 5.92 13.62 -24.42
CA GLY A 29 5.02 14.66 -23.94
C GLY A 29 3.70 14.79 -24.71
N ASP A 30 3.47 14.00 -25.77
CA ASP A 30 2.23 13.99 -26.57
C ASP A 30 1.01 13.37 -25.84
N LEU A 31 1.06 13.32 -24.50
CA LEU A 31 -0.05 12.85 -23.69
C LEU A 31 -1.24 13.81 -23.82
N HIS A 32 -2.43 13.24 -23.98
CA HIS A 32 -3.67 13.99 -23.92
C HIS A 32 -3.85 14.55 -22.50
N GLU A 33 -4.62 15.63 -22.38
CA GLU A 33 -4.94 16.30 -21.12
C GLU A 33 -5.29 15.33 -19.96
N ARG A 34 -6.18 14.38 -20.23
CA ARG A 34 -6.60 13.38 -19.23
C ARG A 34 -5.50 12.39 -18.82
N GLU A 35 -4.49 12.20 -19.67
CA GLU A 35 -3.40 11.25 -19.44
C GLU A 35 -2.37 11.82 -18.45
N TRP A 36 -2.15 13.14 -18.42
CA TRP A 36 -1.31 13.79 -17.41
C TRP A 36 -1.88 13.66 -16.00
N ARG A 37 -3.20 13.85 -15.86
CA ARG A 37 -3.92 13.55 -14.61
C ARG A 37 -3.79 12.09 -14.21
N ALA A 38 -3.98 11.16 -15.16
CA ALA A 38 -3.83 9.74 -14.88
C ALA A 38 -2.40 9.38 -14.45
N LEU A 39 -1.38 9.99 -15.06
CA LEU A 39 0.02 9.83 -14.72
C LEU A 39 0.31 10.30 -13.30
N GLY A 40 -0.09 11.52 -12.93
CA GLY A 40 0.06 12.04 -11.57
C GLY A 40 -0.55 11.11 -10.52
N LYS A 41 -1.76 10.62 -10.78
CA LYS A 41 -2.45 9.66 -9.90
C LYS A 41 -1.69 8.34 -9.76
N ARG A 42 -1.19 7.78 -10.86
CA ARG A 42 -0.42 6.52 -10.83
C ARG A 42 0.87 6.69 -10.05
N CYS A 43 1.63 7.76 -10.29
CA CYS A 43 2.86 8.06 -9.57
C CYS A 43 2.63 8.10 -8.04
N ALA A 44 1.54 8.73 -7.59
CA ALA A 44 1.16 8.77 -6.17
C ALA A 44 0.78 7.39 -5.60
N LEU A 45 0.27 6.47 -6.43
CA LEU A 45 -0.26 5.16 -6.03
C LEU A 45 0.72 3.99 -6.21
N VAL A 46 1.96 4.24 -6.63
CA VAL A 46 2.97 3.19 -6.83
C VAL A 46 3.17 2.33 -5.58
N GLY A 47 3.21 2.94 -4.39
CA GLY A 47 3.35 2.21 -3.13
C GLY A 47 2.20 1.23 -2.88
N VAL A 48 0.98 1.56 -3.33
CA VAL A 48 -0.20 0.68 -3.23
C VAL A 48 -0.07 -0.51 -4.19
N LYS A 49 0.37 -0.26 -5.42
CA LYS A 49 0.61 -1.32 -6.41
C LYS A 49 1.65 -2.31 -5.89
N ARG A 50 2.78 -1.81 -5.40
CA ARG A 50 3.85 -2.62 -4.81
C ARG A 50 3.38 -3.46 -3.61
N ALA A 51 2.64 -2.85 -2.69
CA ALA A 51 2.07 -3.57 -1.56
C ALA A 51 1.14 -4.71 -2.00
N LYS A 52 0.29 -4.49 -3.02
CA LYS A 52 -0.60 -5.53 -3.56
C LYS A 52 0.16 -6.66 -4.26
N GLU A 53 1.18 -6.33 -5.05
CA GLU A 53 2.05 -7.32 -5.69
C GLU A 53 2.76 -8.18 -4.63
N ARG A 54 3.26 -7.56 -3.57
CA ARG A 54 3.86 -8.28 -2.45
C ARG A 54 2.86 -9.13 -1.68
N GLU A 55 1.66 -8.63 -1.39
CA GLU A 55 0.57 -9.42 -0.80
C GLU A 55 0.20 -10.64 -1.66
N ALA A 56 0.17 -10.49 -2.99
CA ALA A 56 -0.10 -11.60 -3.90
C ALA A 56 1.01 -12.66 -3.85
N ALA A 57 2.28 -12.24 -3.86
CA ALA A 57 3.42 -13.14 -3.72
C ALA A 57 3.41 -13.88 -2.37
N LEU A 58 3.14 -13.17 -1.27
CA LEU A 58 2.99 -13.76 0.06
C LEU A 58 1.87 -14.80 0.11
N LYS A 59 0.74 -14.51 -0.53
CA LYS A 59 -0.39 -15.43 -0.58
C LYS A 59 -0.02 -16.72 -1.29
N VAL A 60 0.61 -16.64 -2.47
CA VAL A 60 1.07 -17.82 -3.22
C VAL A 60 2.07 -18.64 -2.39
N TRP A 61 3.01 -17.97 -1.73
CA TRP A 61 3.98 -18.62 -0.86
C TRP A 61 3.31 -19.33 0.34
N LEU A 62 2.38 -18.68 1.03
CA LEU A 62 1.62 -19.26 2.14
C LEU A 62 0.81 -20.48 1.70
N GLU A 63 0.15 -20.41 0.54
CA GLU A 63 -0.62 -21.51 -0.03
C GLU A 63 0.27 -22.72 -0.34
N SER A 64 1.43 -22.50 -0.98
CA SER A 64 2.44 -23.54 -1.25
C SER A 64 2.91 -24.25 0.03
N ARG A 65 3.22 -23.49 1.08
CA ARG A 65 3.67 -24.06 2.36
C ARG A 65 2.58 -24.87 3.07
N THR A 66 1.33 -24.40 3.02
CA THR A 66 0.20 -25.14 3.58
C THR A 66 -0.06 -26.46 2.83
N ALA A 67 0.10 -26.49 1.51
CA ALA A 67 -0.04 -27.71 0.72
C ALA A 67 1.04 -28.75 1.06
N SER A 68 2.31 -28.32 1.18
CA SER A 68 3.43 -29.19 1.54
C SER A 68 3.30 -29.78 2.95
N THR A 69 2.85 -28.97 3.91
CA THR A 69 2.66 -29.44 5.30
C THR A 69 1.40 -30.31 5.45
N GLY A 70 0.34 -29.99 4.71
CA GLY A 70 -0.92 -30.73 4.70
C GLY A 70 -0.80 -32.15 4.13
N SER A 71 0.12 -32.36 3.18
CA SER A 71 0.45 -33.67 2.59
C SER A 71 0.98 -34.67 3.62
N MET A 72 1.74 -34.22 4.62
CA MET A 72 2.26 -35.07 5.70
C MET A 72 1.19 -35.45 6.74
N THR A 73 0.13 -34.65 6.88
CA THR A 73 -1.00 -34.96 7.78
C THR A 73 -2.14 -35.73 7.11
N ALA A 74 -2.21 -35.76 5.78
CA ALA A 74 -3.24 -36.47 5.04
C ALA A 74 -3.09 -38.01 5.10
N LEU A 75 -1.91 -38.54 5.46
CA LEU A 75 -1.70 -39.99 5.66
C LEU A 75 -2.17 -40.51 7.03
N ARG A 76 -2.75 -39.67 7.89
CA ARG A 76 -3.15 -40.07 9.25
C ARG A 76 -4.62 -39.84 9.60
N ASN A 77 -5.44 -39.59 8.59
CA ASN A 77 -6.88 -39.52 8.75
C ASN A 77 -7.60 -40.21 7.57
N GLU A 78 -7.24 -41.47 7.32
CA GLU A 78 -8.18 -42.35 6.65
C GLU A 78 -9.44 -42.50 7.51
N SER A 79 -10.59 -42.49 6.83
CA SER A 79 -11.93 -42.88 7.30
C SER A 79 -12.81 -41.85 8.02
N ARG A 80 -13.30 -40.83 7.28
CA ARG A 80 -14.74 -40.46 7.41
C ARG A 80 -15.36 -40.23 6.03
N LYS A 81 -16.13 -41.23 5.58
CA LYS A 81 -16.96 -41.21 4.37
C LYS A 81 -17.89 -39.99 4.38
N THR A 82 -17.64 -39.01 3.50
CA THR A 82 -18.58 -37.93 3.23
C THR A 82 -19.77 -38.48 2.44
N LYS A 83 -20.96 -38.48 3.07
CA LYS A 83 -22.23 -38.79 2.40
C LYS A 83 -22.54 -37.69 1.38
N PRO A 84 -22.95 -38.03 0.14
CA PRO A 84 -23.35 -37.05 -0.86
C PRO A 84 -24.67 -36.39 -0.43
N GLY A 85 -24.58 -35.12 0.01
CA GLY A 85 -25.70 -34.27 0.37
C GLY A 85 -26.24 -33.51 -0.85
N ARG A 86 -27.55 -33.59 -1.03
CA ARG A 86 -28.41 -33.18 -2.14
C ARG A 86 -28.31 -31.70 -2.54
N LYS A 87 -28.27 -31.42 -3.86
CA LYS A 87 -28.59 -30.12 -4.48
C LYS A 87 -29.97 -29.66 -4.00
N GLY A 88 -30.03 -28.58 -3.22
CA GLY A 88 -31.27 -27.97 -2.73
C GLY A 88 -31.14 -26.45 -2.76
N LEU A 89 -32.13 -25.82 -3.40
CA LEU A 89 -32.30 -24.39 -3.58
C LEU A 89 -31.98 -23.57 -2.32
N ALA A 90 -31.18 -22.52 -2.48
CA ALA A 90 -31.04 -21.47 -1.48
C ALA A 90 -32.33 -20.64 -1.42
N THR A 91 -33.15 -20.88 -0.39
CA THR A 91 -34.20 -19.94 0.01
C THR A 91 -33.57 -18.87 0.90
N ALA A 92 -33.32 -17.69 0.34
CA ALA A 92 -32.90 -16.52 1.11
C ALA A 92 -34.04 -16.09 2.04
N SER A 93 -33.80 -16.12 3.36
CA SER A 93 -34.70 -15.54 4.36
C SER A 93 -34.37 -14.06 4.49
N ILE A 94 -35.26 -13.20 4.01
CA ILE A 94 -35.21 -11.76 4.22
C ILE A 94 -35.85 -11.50 5.59
N SER A 95 -35.05 -11.05 6.56
CA SER A 95 -35.55 -10.60 7.87
C SER A 95 -35.80 -9.10 7.78
N LEU A 96 -37.07 -8.71 7.66
CA LEU A 96 -37.52 -7.35 7.91
C LEU A 96 -37.65 -7.19 9.42
N ARG A 97 -36.93 -6.22 10.00
CA ARG A 97 -37.13 -5.80 11.39
C ARG A 97 -38.10 -4.64 11.37
N ASP A 98 -39.23 -4.82 12.03
CA ASP A 98 -40.11 -3.71 12.39
C ASP A 98 -39.47 -2.86 13.49
N PRO A 99 -39.65 -1.53 13.47
CA PRO A 99 -39.27 -0.65 14.57
C PRO A 99 -40.39 -0.61 15.62
N ASP A 100 -40.20 -1.27 16.76
CA ASP A 100 -41.04 -1.05 17.94
C ASP A 100 -40.75 0.32 18.53
N THR A 101 -41.72 1.19 18.34
CA THR A 101 -42.03 2.30 19.25
C THR A 101 -42.80 1.69 20.41
N ASP A 102 -42.32 1.81 21.64
CA ASP A 102 -43.13 2.46 22.66
C ASP A 102 -42.42 2.73 23.99
N LEU A 103 -42.86 3.85 24.54
CA LEU A 103 -42.62 4.41 25.85
C LEU A 103 -43.34 3.58 26.92
N GLY A 104 -42.78 3.47 28.13
CA GLY A 104 -43.60 3.11 29.29
C GLY A 104 -42.90 2.36 30.41
N ALA A 105 -42.45 3.13 31.41
CA ALA A 105 -42.50 2.88 32.86
C ALA A 105 -42.52 1.45 33.43
N SER A 106 -41.66 1.26 34.45
CA SER A 106 -42.04 0.87 35.83
C SER A 106 -41.14 -0.24 36.44
N SER A 107 -40.37 0.18 37.43
CA SER A 107 -39.89 -0.52 38.64
C SER A 107 -40.10 -2.04 38.79
N SER A 108 -39.01 -2.78 39.02
CA SER A 108 -38.62 -3.28 40.37
C SER A 108 -37.36 -4.16 40.36
N PRO A 109 -36.67 -4.30 41.52
CA PRO A 109 -35.35 -4.89 41.64
C PRO A 109 -35.38 -6.35 42.10
N GLY A 110 -34.56 -7.20 41.48
CA GLY A 110 -34.23 -8.55 41.96
C GLY A 110 -33.01 -9.04 41.18
N GLY A 111 -31.87 -9.41 41.77
CA GLY A 111 -31.71 -10.07 43.05
C GLY A 111 -31.37 -11.54 42.83
N HIS A 112 -30.33 -11.86 42.05
CA HIS A 112 -29.75 -13.20 42.03
C HIS A 112 -28.22 -13.16 41.96
N SER A 113 -27.65 -13.28 43.16
CA SER A 113 -26.27 -13.66 43.45
C SER A 113 -25.95 -15.03 42.84
N LYS A 114 -24.86 -15.12 42.07
CA LYS A 114 -24.19 -16.39 41.78
C LYS A 114 -22.71 -16.29 42.16
N PRO A 115 -22.12 -17.38 42.67
CA PRO A 115 -20.92 -17.36 43.51
C PRO A 115 -19.62 -17.25 42.68
N PRO A 116 -18.54 -16.75 43.29
CA PRO A 116 -17.22 -16.72 42.69
C PRO A 116 -16.50 -18.04 43.01
N THR A 117 -15.95 -18.72 42.02
CA THR A 117 -14.77 -19.60 42.17
C THR A 117 -14.48 -20.33 40.86
N THR A 118 -13.30 -20.11 40.31
CA THR A 118 -12.36 -21.19 39.99
C THR A 118 -11.01 -20.57 39.70
N HIS A 119 -10.04 -20.91 40.55
CA HIS A 119 -8.63 -20.61 40.37
C HIS A 119 -8.14 -21.23 39.06
N SER A 120 -7.82 -20.38 38.08
CA SER A 120 -7.09 -20.79 36.89
C SER A 120 -5.62 -20.92 37.26
N THR A 121 -5.19 -22.18 37.41
CA THR A 121 -3.79 -22.57 37.48
C THR A 121 -3.07 -22.08 36.21
N GLY A 122 -2.00 -21.31 36.42
CA GLY A 122 -1.20 -20.69 35.37
C GLY A 122 -0.61 -21.73 34.42
N LYS A 123 -1.28 -21.95 33.30
CA LYS A 123 -0.66 -22.55 32.13
C LYS A 123 0.24 -21.49 31.50
N PRO A 124 1.49 -21.82 31.12
CA PRO A 124 2.32 -20.90 30.36
C PRO A 124 1.54 -20.51 29.11
N LYS A 125 1.37 -19.20 28.90
CA LYS A 125 0.76 -18.64 27.70
C LYS A 125 1.59 -19.12 26.51
N LYS A 126 1.25 -20.27 25.93
CA LYS A 126 1.69 -20.66 24.59
C LYS A 126 1.31 -19.46 23.73
N LYS A 127 2.30 -18.72 23.23
CA LYS A 127 2.10 -17.62 22.29
C LYS A 127 1.14 -18.16 21.24
N ALA A 128 -0.10 -17.70 21.26
CA ALA A 128 -1.10 -18.18 20.33
C ALA A 128 -0.54 -17.86 18.95
N ARG A 129 -0.15 -18.89 18.19
CA ARG A 129 0.26 -18.74 16.79
C ARG A 129 -0.92 -18.03 16.12
N ILE A 130 -0.76 -16.74 15.86
CA ILE A 130 -1.74 -15.98 15.09
C ILE A 130 -1.84 -16.74 13.77
N PRO A 131 -3.05 -17.20 13.37
CA PRO A 131 -3.20 -17.91 12.11
C PRO A 131 -2.57 -17.06 11.01
N SER A 132 -1.59 -17.60 10.29
CA SER A 132 -0.84 -16.96 9.21
C SER A 132 -1.72 -16.47 8.04
N SER A 133 -3.04 -16.63 8.13
CA SER A 133 -4.01 -16.37 7.07
C SER A 133 -4.45 -14.91 6.92
N LYS A 134 -3.88 -13.96 7.69
CA LYS A 134 -4.34 -12.55 7.67
C LYS A 134 -3.20 -11.52 7.71
N ILE A 135 -2.22 -11.67 6.82
CA ILE A 135 -1.17 -10.66 6.59
C ILE A 135 -1.65 -9.62 5.57
N ARG A 136 -1.37 -8.34 5.82
CA ARG A 136 -1.53 -7.23 4.87
C ARG A 136 -0.23 -6.44 4.81
N VAL A 137 0.07 -5.83 3.65
CA VAL A 137 1.25 -5.00 3.45
C VAL A 137 0.83 -3.53 3.42
N LEU A 138 1.48 -2.72 4.25
CA LEU A 138 1.32 -1.28 4.31
C LEU A 138 1.98 -0.63 3.08
N PRO A 139 1.23 0.10 2.24
CA PRO A 139 1.78 0.84 1.12
C PRO A 139 2.82 1.87 1.57
N LEU A 140 3.95 1.91 0.88
CA LEU A 140 4.92 3.00 1.03
C LEU A 140 4.32 4.33 0.56
N LEU A 141 4.84 5.42 1.12
CA LEU A 141 4.52 6.77 0.67
C LEU A 141 5.27 7.06 -0.63
N PRO A 142 4.71 7.88 -1.52
CA PRO A 142 5.41 8.24 -2.75
C PRO A 142 6.62 9.13 -2.43
N THR A 143 7.73 8.89 -3.12
CA THR A 143 9.02 9.56 -2.93
C THR A 143 9.40 10.48 -4.08
N LEU A 144 8.66 10.42 -5.19
CA LEU A 144 8.93 11.21 -6.38
C LEU A 144 8.83 12.71 -6.03
N ALA A 145 9.92 13.42 -6.27
CA ALA A 145 10.07 14.86 -6.05
C ALA A 145 10.05 15.64 -7.37
N SER A 146 10.51 15.05 -8.48
CA SER A 146 10.40 15.68 -9.80
C SER A 146 10.30 14.68 -10.95
N LEU A 147 9.63 15.09 -12.02
CA LEU A 147 9.58 14.39 -13.31
C LEU A 147 9.91 15.38 -14.42
N CYS A 148 11.01 15.13 -15.13
CA CYS A 148 11.45 15.95 -16.24
C CYS A 148 11.23 15.25 -17.57
N VAL A 149 10.59 15.94 -18.51
CA VAL A 149 10.24 15.41 -19.84
C VAL A 149 10.37 16.50 -20.89
N THR A 150 11.07 16.25 -21.98
CA THR A 150 11.05 17.13 -23.15
C THR A 150 9.72 16.95 -23.88
N LEU A 151 8.91 18.00 -23.92
CA LEU A 151 7.66 17.98 -24.66
C LEU A 151 7.91 18.08 -26.17
N SER A 152 7.01 17.48 -26.94
CA SER A 152 6.98 17.61 -28.39
C SER A 152 6.90 19.08 -28.81
N PRO A 153 7.61 19.50 -29.87
CA PRO A 153 7.58 20.88 -30.36
C PRO A 153 6.19 21.32 -30.87
N ALA A 154 5.27 20.37 -31.03
CA ALA A 154 3.87 20.67 -31.36
C ALA A 154 3.05 21.20 -30.16
N ILE A 155 3.58 21.07 -28.94
CA ILE A 155 2.94 21.58 -27.72
C ILE A 155 3.47 22.99 -27.47
N GLU A 156 2.57 23.98 -27.60
CA GLU A 156 2.88 25.37 -27.29
C GLU A 156 3.25 25.55 -25.80
N PRO A 157 4.27 26.37 -25.47
CA PRO A 157 4.67 26.65 -24.09
C PRO A 157 3.54 27.14 -23.18
N ASP A 158 2.55 27.83 -23.75
CA ASP A 158 1.35 28.30 -23.05
C ASP A 158 0.49 27.16 -22.47
N ARG A 159 0.68 25.92 -22.94
CA ARG A 159 -0.01 24.73 -22.40
C ARG A 159 0.69 24.12 -21.20
N HIS A 160 1.95 24.48 -20.92
CA HIS A 160 2.70 23.91 -19.79
C HIS A 160 1.99 24.08 -18.43
N PRO A 161 1.40 25.26 -18.10
CA PRO A 161 0.68 25.43 -16.83
C PRO A 161 -0.54 24.52 -16.72
N LEU A 162 -1.24 24.27 -17.82
CA LEU A 162 -2.40 23.36 -17.85
C LEU A 162 -1.96 21.93 -17.56
N ILE A 163 -0.90 21.46 -18.23
CA ILE A 163 -0.31 20.13 -18.02
C ILE A 163 0.10 19.94 -16.55
N CYS A 164 0.78 20.94 -15.96
CA CYS A 164 1.15 20.93 -14.55
C CYS A 164 -0.09 20.84 -13.65
N ALA A 165 -1.13 21.63 -13.92
CA ALA A 165 -2.35 21.62 -13.13
C ALA A 165 -3.06 20.25 -13.17
N GLU A 166 -3.13 19.61 -14.33
CA GLU A 166 -3.74 18.28 -14.47
C GLU A 166 -2.96 17.19 -13.74
N PHE A 167 -1.64 17.21 -13.88
CA PHE A 167 -0.77 16.30 -13.13
C PHE A 167 -0.92 16.51 -11.62
N HIS A 168 -0.96 17.76 -11.16
CA HIS A 168 -1.15 18.12 -9.76
C HIS A 168 -2.50 17.62 -9.22
N GLU A 169 -3.59 17.79 -9.98
CA GLU A 169 -4.90 17.28 -9.60
C GLU A 169 -4.89 15.75 -9.49
N GLY A 170 -4.28 15.08 -10.47
CA GLY A 170 -4.09 13.63 -10.46
C GLY A 170 -3.30 13.13 -9.27
N TRP A 171 -2.18 13.79 -8.97
CA TRP A 171 -1.34 13.49 -7.81
C TRP A 171 -2.12 13.63 -6.50
N ALA A 172 -2.82 14.75 -6.30
CA ALA A 172 -3.63 14.99 -5.12
C ALA A 172 -4.73 13.94 -4.94
N GLU A 173 -5.40 13.54 -6.03
CA GLU A 173 -6.38 12.45 -6.03
C GLU A 173 -5.75 11.12 -5.61
N GLY A 174 -4.56 10.81 -6.13
CA GLY A 174 -3.79 9.61 -5.78
C GLY A 174 -3.35 9.60 -4.31
N VAL A 175 -2.85 10.73 -3.79
CA VAL A 175 -2.47 10.89 -2.38
C VAL A 175 -3.69 10.72 -1.46
N ALA A 176 -4.84 11.28 -1.81
CA ALA A 176 -6.08 11.09 -1.05
C ALA A 176 -6.51 9.61 -1.02
N GLN A 177 -6.40 8.91 -2.15
CA GLN A 177 -6.69 7.48 -2.24
C GLN A 177 -5.69 6.63 -1.43
N LEU A 178 -4.41 6.99 -1.41
CA LEU A 178 -3.39 6.36 -0.58
C LEU A 178 -3.70 6.56 0.91
N ALA A 179 -4.03 7.78 1.33
CA ALA A 179 -4.42 8.09 2.71
C ALA A 179 -5.61 7.25 3.16
N ALA A 180 -6.66 7.16 2.33
CA ALA A 180 -7.81 6.30 2.61
C ALA A 180 -7.44 4.82 2.71
N THR A 181 -6.47 4.35 1.91
CA THR A 181 -5.98 2.97 1.95
C THR A 181 -5.24 2.68 3.25
N ARG A 182 -4.33 3.56 3.67
CA ARG A 182 -3.59 3.44 4.93
C ARG A 182 -4.54 3.51 6.14
N ALA A 183 -5.53 4.39 6.11
CA ALA A 183 -6.58 4.46 7.15
C ALA A 183 -7.38 3.15 7.29
N ARG A 184 -7.72 2.48 6.18
CA ARG A 184 -8.38 1.15 6.20
C ARG A 184 -7.48 0.06 6.77
N LEU A 185 -6.18 0.11 6.50
CA LEU A 185 -5.23 -0.83 7.07
C LEU A 185 -5.09 -0.66 8.59
N ARG A 186 -5.15 0.58 9.09
CA ARG A 186 -5.21 0.85 10.54
C ARG A 186 -6.42 0.18 11.20
N ILE A 187 -7.60 0.29 10.58
CA ILE A 187 -8.82 -0.39 11.05
C ILE A 187 -8.63 -1.92 10.99
N SER A 188 -8.01 -2.43 9.93
CA SER A 188 -7.71 -3.86 9.79
C SER A 188 -6.76 -4.37 10.87
N ALA A 189 -5.76 -3.58 11.26
CA ALA A 189 -4.86 -3.89 12.38
C ALA A 189 -5.63 -4.03 13.70
N GLY A 190 -6.60 -3.13 13.95
CA GLY A 190 -7.51 -3.21 15.09
C GLY A 190 -8.38 -4.48 15.08
N ASN A 191 -8.75 -4.96 13.88
CA ASN A 191 -9.50 -6.20 13.68
C ASN A 191 -8.62 -7.47 13.73
N GLY A 192 -7.35 -7.35 14.12
CA GLY A 192 -6.44 -8.49 14.29
C GLY A 192 -5.73 -8.97 13.02
N TYR A 193 -5.70 -8.16 11.96
CA TYR A 193 -4.79 -8.42 10.83
C TYR A 193 -3.36 -8.07 11.23
N ARG A 194 -2.39 -8.90 10.79
CA ARG A 194 -0.96 -8.59 10.91
C ARG A 194 -0.61 -7.63 9.77
N ILE A 195 -0.25 -6.39 10.10
CA ILE A 195 0.20 -5.42 9.12
C ILE A 195 1.72 -5.45 9.08
N MET A 196 2.29 -5.60 7.90
CA MET A 196 3.73 -5.55 7.67
C MET A 196 4.05 -4.41 6.70
N ARG A 197 5.27 -3.88 6.72
CA ARG A 197 5.75 -2.89 5.75
C ARG A 197 6.96 -3.44 5.02
N ILE A 198 7.18 -2.97 3.80
CA ILE A 198 8.38 -3.31 3.03
C ILE A 198 9.58 -2.59 3.67
N SER A 199 10.62 -3.35 4.03
CA SER A 199 11.88 -2.82 4.54
C SER A 199 12.54 -1.92 3.50
N THR A 200 12.92 -0.71 3.88
CA THR A 200 13.61 0.25 2.98
C THR A 200 15.13 0.08 2.99
N CYS A 201 15.68 -0.63 3.98
CA CYS A 201 17.10 -0.97 4.05
C CYS A 201 17.39 -2.17 3.12
N GLY A 202 17.75 -1.87 1.88
CA GLY A 202 18.27 -2.86 0.94
C GLY A 202 19.52 -3.54 1.52
N SER A 203 19.39 -4.82 1.82
CA SER A 203 20.32 -5.88 1.42
C SER A 203 21.85 -5.74 1.62
N ASP A 204 22.35 -4.90 2.52
CA ASP A 204 23.75 -5.00 2.97
C ASP A 204 23.92 -6.01 4.11
N LYS A 205 22.86 -6.77 4.44
CA LYS A 205 22.99 -7.96 5.30
C LYS A 205 23.48 -9.12 4.46
N GLU A 206 24.76 -9.08 4.13
CA GLU A 206 25.50 -10.25 3.71
C GLU A 206 25.43 -11.33 4.79
N GLU A 207 24.95 -12.49 4.34
CA GLU A 207 25.42 -13.83 4.69
C GLU A 207 24.89 -14.60 5.92
N LYS A 208 24.50 -15.83 5.55
CA LYS A 208 24.78 -17.12 6.21
C LYS A 208 24.00 -17.42 7.49
N SER A 209 22.77 -17.86 7.28
CA SER A 209 22.21 -18.90 8.14
C SER A 209 21.71 -20.04 7.26
N ASP A 210 22.50 -21.12 7.17
CA ASP A 210 22.19 -22.37 6.43
C ASP A 210 21.08 -23.20 7.10
N GLY A 211 20.18 -22.57 7.85
CA GLY A 211 19.02 -23.21 8.44
C GLY A 211 17.79 -22.86 7.62
N GLU A 212 16.98 -23.86 7.27
CA GLU A 212 15.62 -23.69 6.74
C GLU A 212 14.82 -22.77 7.69
N SER A 213 14.90 -21.47 7.44
CA SER A 213 14.26 -20.46 8.28
C SER A 213 12.76 -20.51 8.03
N GLU A 214 11.96 -20.53 9.10
CA GLU A 214 10.50 -20.41 9.01
C GLU A 214 10.04 -19.09 8.35
N ASP A 215 10.96 -18.16 8.06
CA ASP A 215 10.73 -16.83 7.49
C ASP A 215 11.07 -16.70 5.99
N GLU A 216 11.36 -17.80 5.30
CA GLU A 216 11.49 -17.78 3.83
C GLU A 216 10.23 -17.14 3.23
N GLY A 217 10.35 -16.14 2.35
CA GLY A 217 9.23 -15.37 1.81
C GLY A 217 8.77 -14.15 2.62
N LEU A 218 9.31 -13.87 3.81
CA LEU A 218 9.04 -12.66 4.62
C LEU A 218 10.27 -11.74 4.77
N GLU A 219 11.35 -11.97 4.03
CA GLU A 219 12.67 -11.41 4.29
C GLU A 219 12.77 -9.89 4.14
N ASP A 220 11.91 -9.30 3.30
CA ASP A 220 11.81 -7.86 3.04
C ASP A 220 10.64 -7.19 3.79
N LEU A 221 10.03 -7.88 4.75
CA LEU A 221 8.87 -7.38 5.48
C LEU A 221 9.13 -7.23 6.98
N GLU A 222 8.84 -6.04 7.49
CA GLU A 222 8.87 -5.73 8.91
C GLU A 222 7.47 -5.66 9.49
N ASP A 223 7.27 -6.17 10.70
CA ASP A 223 6.04 -5.94 11.44
C ASP A 223 5.86 -4.46 11.78
N VAL A 224 4.66 -3.97 11.54
CA VAL A 224 4.25 -2.63 11.94
C VAL A 224 3.68 -2.68 13.35
N ASP A 225 4.15 -1.80 14.24
CA ASP A 225 3.47 -1.60 15.51
C ASP A 225 2.10 -0.97 15.26
N ARG A 226 1.05 -1.74 15.56
CA ARG A 226 -0.34 -1.29 15.44
C ARG A 226 -0.72 -0.16 16.40
N LEU A 227 0.05 0.02 17.47
CA LEU A 227 -0.18 1.06 18.47
C LEU A 227 0.51 2.37 18.10
N ASP A 228 1.42 2.35 17.13
CA ASP A 228 2.07 3.55 16.64
C ASP A 228 1.12 4.32 15.69
N PRO A 229 0.60 5.49 16.11
CA PRO A 229 -0.30 6.29 15.27
C PRO A 229 0.41 6.81 14.00
N ASP A 230 1.73 7.00 14.05
CA ASP A 230 2.50 7.62 12.97
C ASP A 230 2.71 6.64 11.82
N THR A 231 2.80 5.35 12.11
CA THR A 231 3.04 4.34 11.05
C THR A 231 1.93 4.31 9.99
N PHE A 232 0.66 4.53 10.36
CA PHE A 232 -0.45 4.58 9.40
C PHE A 232 -0.75 6.00 8.91
N GLY A 233 -0.15 7.00 9.57
CA GLY A 233 -0.25 8.39 9.20
C GLY A 233 0.24 8.64 7.78
N MET A 234 -0.18 9.77 7.25
CA MET A 234 0.46 10.39 6.11
C MET A 234 1.34 11.47 6.74
N PRO A 235 2.68 11.32 6.77
CA PRO A 235 3.54 12.36 7.30
C PRO A 235 3.41 13.56 6.37
N GLY A 236 2.77 14.61 6.86
CA GLY A 236 2.89 15.92 6.25
C GLY A 236 4.19 16.53 6.76
N LEU A 237 4.94 17.20 5.89
CA LEU A 237 5.75 18.32 6.37
C LEU A 237 4.75 19.25 7.07
N GLU A 238 4.94 19.49 8.36
CA GLU A 238 4.12 20.43 9.12
C GLU A 238 4.27 21.82 8.50
N GLU A 239 3.45 22.16 7.52
CA GLU A 239 3.19 23.56 7.18
C GLU A 239 2.06 24.07 8.07
N ALA A 240 2.15 25.37 8.38
CA ALA A 240 1.47 26.11 9.45
C ALA A 240 -0.07 26.05 9.52
N HIS A 241 -0.73 25.24 8.68
CA HIS A 241 -2.18 25.13 8.57
C HIS A 241 -2.75 23.73 8.88
N GLY A 242 -1.92 22.78 9.35
CA GLY A 242 -2.41 21.51 9.90
C GLY A 242 -3.03 20.55 8.89
N SER A 243 -2.91 20.82 7.58
CA SER A 243 -3.26 19.86 6.53
C SER A 243 -2.06 19.01 6.17
N VAL A 244 -2.23 17.70 6.25
CA VAL A 244 -1.23 16.74 5.80
C VAL A 244 -1.08 16.84 4.28
N TYR A 245 0.03 17.38 3.80
CA TYR A 245 0.32 17.50 2.38
C TYR A 245 1.62 16.79 2.03
N ILE A 246 1.53 15.83 1.10
CA ILE A 246 2.71 15.31 0.41
C ILE A 246 2.92 16.23 -0.78
N ALA A 247 4.09 16.87 -0.83
CA ALA A 247 4.47 17.78 -1.90
C ALA A 247 4.24 17.14 -3.27
N THR A 248 3.65 17.91 -4.19
CA THR A 248 3.46 17.44 -5.57
C THR A 248 4.79 17.48 -6.30
N PRO A 249 5.14 16.44 -7.09
CA PRO A 249 6.37 16.42 -7.84
C PRO A 249 6.45 17.60 -8.82
N VAL A 250 7.62 18.22 -8.89
CA VAL A 250 7.91 19.28 -9.85
C VAL A 250 7.97 18.70 -11.26
N LEU A 251 7.20 19.26 -12.18
CA LEU A 251 7.33 18.97 -13.61
C LEU A 251 8.27 19.96 -14.27
N CYS A 252 9.25 19.45 -15.02
CA CYS A 252 10.15 20.28 -15.81
C CYS A 252 10.06 19.89 -17.29
N PHE A 253 9.88 20.89 -18.15
CA PHE A 253 9.75 20.72 -19.60
C PHE A 253 10.84 21.44 -20.40
N ALA A 254 11.87 21.97 -19.72
CA ALA A 254 12.91 22.77 -20.35
C ALA A 254 13.79 21.98 -21.34
N GLY A 255 13.75 20.64 -21.27
CA GLY A 255 14.58 19.76 -22.08
C GLY A 255 16.02 19.69 -21.58
N PRO A 256 16.91 19.05 -22.36
CA PRO A 256 18.31 18.88 -21.98
C PRO A 256 19.06 20.22 -21.99
N GLY A 257 20.08 20.35 -21.14
CA GLY A 257 20.97 21.51 -21.08
C GLY A 257 20.58 22.61 -20.09
N LYS A 258 21.57 23.45 -19.73
CA LYS A 258 21.52 24.40 -18.60
C LYS A 258 20.80 25.71 -18.90
N ASP A 259 20.69 26.09 -20.16
CA ASP A 259 20.22 27.42 -20.56
C ASP A 259 18.69 27.54 -20.62
N GLY A 260 17.96 26.46 -20.36
CA GLY A 260 16.50 26.42 -20.39
C GLY A 260 15.84 26.97 -19.11
N PRO A 261 14.53 27.30 -19.15
CA PRO A 261 13.76 27.73 -17.98
C PRO A 261 13.40 26.53 -17.10
N HIS A 262 14.39 25.97 -16.41
CA HIS A 262 14.21 24.84 -15.51
C HIS A 262 13.48 25.25 -14.23
N ALA A 263 12.60 24.38 -13.74
CA ALA A 263 11.94 24.58 -12.46
C ALA A 263 12.90 24.31 -11.29
N ASP A 264 12.74 25.02 -10.18
CA ASP A 264 13.57 24.84 -8.99
C ASP A 264 13.48 23.39 -8.48
N ASN A 265 14.62 22.80 -8.12
CA ASN A 265 14.76 21.41 -7.67
C ASN A 265 14.23 20.36 -8.66
N CYS A 266 14.21 20.66 -9.96
CA CYS A 266 13.92 19.65 -10.97
C CYS A 266 15.06 18.61 -11.04
N GLY A 267 14.78 17.48 -11.69
CA GLY A 267 15.75 16.39 -11.84
C GLY A 267 16.98 16.80 -12.63
N HIS A 268 16.86 17.79 -13.54
CA HIS A 268 17.99 18.36 -14.27
C HIS A 268 18.91 19.15 -13.36
N SER A 269 18.36 20.10 -12.59
CA SER A 269 19.15 20.94 -11.70
C SER A 269 19.89 20.11 -10.65
N VAL A 270 19.19 19.13 -10.05
CA VAL A 270 19.78 18.19 -9.10
C VAL A 270 20.84 17.32 -9.77
N GLY A 271 20.61 16.87 -11.01
CA GLY A 271 21.57 16.10 -11.79
C GLY A 271 22.87 16.87 -12.02
N TRP A 272 22.79 18.14 -12.39
CA TRP A 272 23.99 18.98 -12.60
C TRP A 272 24.74 19.24 -11.29
N GLU A 273 24.03 19.47 -10.19
CA GLU A 273 24.65 19.74 -8.88
C GLU A 273 25.35 18.50 -8.32
N VAL A 274 24.67 17.35 -8.35
CA VAL A 274 25.14 16.13 -7.68
C VAL A 274 26.06 15.31 -8.59
N MET A 275 25.71 15.16 -9.87
CA MET A 275 26.43 14.29 -10.80
C MET A 275 27.46 15.02 -11.67
N GLN A 276 27.43 16.37 -11.68
CA GLN A 276 28.26 17.20 -12.57
C GLN A 276 28.11 16.86 -14.07
N ASP A 277 27.01 16.21 -14.42
CA ASP A 277 26.69 15.79 -15.79
C ASP A 277 26.04 16.96 -16.55
N GLU A 278 26.10 16.95 -17.88
CA GLU A 278 25.34 17.85 -18.75
C GLU A 278 24.21 17.06 -19.39
N LEU A 279 23.22 16.72 -18.56
CA LEU A 279 21.96 16.09 -18.97
C LEU A 279 21.10 17.01 -19.84
#